data_AF-A0A1G8B419-F1
#
_entry.id   AF-A0A1G8B419-F1
#
_cell.length_a   1.000
_cell.length_b   1.000
_cell.length_c   1.000
_cell.angle_alpha   90.00
_cell.angle_beta   90.00
_cell.angle_gamma   90.00
#
_symmetry.space_group_name_H-M   'P 1'
#
loop_
_entity.id
_entity.type
_entity.pdbx_description
1 polymer ?
#
loop_
_entity_poly.entity_id
_entity_poly.type
_entity_poly.pdbx_seq_one_letter_code
_entity_poly.pdbx_strand_id
1 'polypeptide(L)'
;MRKAYTSFEEINQDLRILRVKRNLHYQKVFQSVDNIKDELTPDRLVRNTFGSVANYIKSSGNIQAFLITAALKFFFNRKRK
;
A
#
# COMPACT_ATOMS: atom_id res chain seq x y z
N MET A 1 -19.62 -28.99 4.88
CA MET A 1 -19.77 -30.20 5.71
C MET A 1 -19.14 -29.94 7.07
N ARG A 2 -19.80 -30.30 8.17
CA ARG A 2 -19.18 -30.30 9.51
C ARG A 2 -18.22 -31.49 9.58
N LYS A 3 -16.97 -31.26 10.01
CA LYS A 3 -16.00 -32.33 10.20
C LYS A 3 -16.47 -33.16 11.41
N ALA A 4 -16.65 -34.47 11.22
CA ALA A 4 -16.96 -35.37 12.32
C ALA A 4 -15.64 -35.85 12.92
N TYR A 5 -15.40 -35.52 14.18
CA TYR A 5 -14.18 -35.91 14.89
C TYR A 5 -14.32 -37.32 15.42
N THR A 6 -13.29 -38.13 15.23
CA THR A 6 -13.28 -39.53 15.70
C THR A 6 -12.61 -39.69 17.07
N SER A 7 -11.79 -38.71 17.49
CA SER A 7 -11.11 -38.70 18.79
C SER A 7 -10.94 -37.30 19.36
N PHE A 8 -10.74 -37.22 20.68
CA PHE A 8 -10.40 -35.96 21.36
C PHE A 8 -9.01 -35.44 21.00
N GLU A 9 -8.05 -36.31 20.67
CA GLU A 9 -6.75 -35.88 20.13
C GLU A 9 -6.90 -35.05 18.85
N GLU A 10 -7.77 -35.48 17.92
CA GLU A 10 -7.96 -34.78 16.65
C GLU A 10 -8.51 -33.37 16.89
N ILE A 11 -9.45 -33.23 17.83
CA ILE A 11 -10.01 -31.94 18.25
C ILE A 11 -8.90 -31.05 18.83
N ASN A 12 -8.06 -31.58 19.72
CA ASN A 12 -6.97 -30.81 20.33
C ASN A 12 -5.93 -30.34 19.31
N GLN A 13 -5.63 -31.18 18.32
CA GLN A 13 -4.72 -30.83 17.24
C GLN A 13 -5.30 -29.71 16.36
N ASP A 14 -6.57 -29.79 15.97
CA ASP A 14 -7.25 -28.73 15.21
C ASP A 14 -7.34 -27.43 16.02
N LEU A 15 -7.64 -27.50 17.32
CA LEU A 15 -7.64 -26.33 18.21
C LEU A 15 -6.26 -25.69 18.32
N ARG A 16 -5.18 -26.48 18.35
CA ARG A 16 -3.81 -25.98 18.32
C ARG A 16 -3.51 -25.26 17.00
N ILE A 17 -3.91 -25.83 15.87
CA ILE A 17 -3.77 -25.19 14.55
C ILE A 17 -4.54 -23.88 14.52
N LEU A 18 -5.78 -23.87 15.00
CA LEU A 18 -6.64 -22.69 15.04
C LEU A 18 -6.00 -21.58 15.88
N ARG A 19 -5.42 -21.93 17.04
CA ARG A 19 -4.70 -20.99 17.90
C ARG A 19 -3.51 -20.36 17.19
N VAL A 20 -2.69 -21.16 16.51
CA VAL A 20 -1.54 -20.66 15.74
C VAL A 20 -1.99 -19.76 14.59
N LYS A 21 -2.98 -20.18 13.80
CA LYS A 21 -3.55 -19.37 12.71
C LYS A 21 -4.07 -18.02 13.20
N ARG A 22 -4.78 -18.02 14.32
CA ARG A 22 -5.26 -16.80 14.96
C ARG A 22 -4.11 -15.87 15.35
N ASN A 23 -3.05 -16.41 15.98
CA ASN A 23 -1.90 -15.59 16.37
C ASN A 23 -1.18 -14.98 15.15
N LEU A 24 -0.99 -15.77 14.08
CA LEU A 24 -0.44 -15.27 12.81
C LEU A 24 -1.32 -14.20 12.19
N HIS A 25 -2.64 -14.37 12.23
CA HIS A 25 -3.58 -13.38 11.74
C HIS A 25 -3.48 -12.06 12.52
N TYR A 26 -3.43 -12.10 13.85
CA TYR A 26 -3.23 -10.90 14.66
C TYR A 26 -1.91 -10.20 14.35
N GLN A 27 -0.81 -10.95 14.22
CA GLN A 27 0.48 -10.38 13.85
C GLN A 27 0.43 -9.72 12.47
N LYS A 28 -0.20 -10.37 11.48
CA LYS A 28 -0.35 -9.81 10.14
C LYS A 28 -1.17 -8.53 10.14
N VAL A 29 -2.29 -8.49 10.87
CA VAL A 29 -3.11 -7.27 10.99
C VAL A 29 -2.31 -6.14 11.65
N PHE A 30 -1.60 -6.42 12.74
CA PHE A 30 -0.77 -5.43 13.41
C PHE A 30 0.32 -4.88 12.49
N GLN A 31 1.06 -5.77 11.81
CA GLN A 31 2.05 -5.38 10.80
C GLN A 31 1.44 -4.58 9.65
N SER A 32 0.23 -4.94 9.20
CA SER A 32 -0.46 -4.22 8.13
C SER A 32 -0.81 -2.80 8.55
N VAL A 33 -1.26 -2.61 9.80
CA VAL A 33 -1.59 -1.29 10.34
C VAL A 33 -0.33 -0.43 10.46
N ASP A 34 0.78 -0.98 10.92
CA ASP A 34 2.05 -0.24 11.02
C ASP A 34 2.63 0.09 9.64
N ASN A 35 2.57 -0.86 8.69
CA ASN A 35 2.96 -0.60 7.30
C ASN A 35 2.10 0.52 6.66
N ILE A 36 0.78 0.52 6.89
CA ILE A 36 -0.11 1.57 6.40
C ILE A 36 0.24 2.92 7.02
N LYS A 37 0.58 2.98 8.32
CA LYS A 37 1.04 4.24 8.94
C LYS A 37 2.34 4.74 8.32
N ASP A 38 3.30 3.84 8.08
CA ASP A 38 4.56 4.19 7.43
C ASP A 38 4.36 4.64 5.98
N GLU A 39 3.42 4.03 5.24
CA GLU A 39 3.08 4.42 3.86
C GLU A 39 2.26 5.71 3.77
N LEU A 40 1.36 5.95 4.74
CA LEU A 40 0.57 7.18 4.85
C LEU A 40 1.35 8.33 5.50
N THR A 41 2.59 8.10 5.91
CA THR A 41 3.45 9.18 6.41
C THR A 41 3.61 10.22 5.30
N PRO A 42 3.27 11.50 5.54
CA PRO A 42 3.22 12.54 4.50
C PRO A 42 4.51 12.65 3.69
N ASP A 43 5.66 12.43 4.34
CA ASP A 43 6.97 12.44 3.71
C ASP A 43 7.12 11.37 2.61
N ARG A 44 6.70 10.13 2.87
CA ARG A 44 6.78 9.03 1.88
C ARG A 44 5.73 9.15 0.79
N LEU A 45 4.52 9.59 1.13
CA LEU A 45 3.46 9.81 0.14
C LEU A 45 3.87 10.90 -0.85
N VAL A 46 4.39 12.03 -0.36
CA VAL A 46 4.89 13.13 -1.20
C VAL A 46 6.09 12.67 -2.01
N ARG A 47 7.06 11.97 -1.41
CA ARG A 47 8.26 11.51 -2.11
C ARG A 47 7.95 10.47 -3.19
N ASN A 48 7.00 9.55 -2.96
CA ASN A 48 6.60 8.54 -3.94
C ASN A 48 5.76 9.13 -5.08
N THR A 49 4.81 10.02 -4.77
CA THR A 49 3.97 10.67 -5.79
C THR A 49 4.77 11.68 -6.62
N PHE A 50 5.53 12.56 -5.96
CA PHE A 50 6.36 13.56 -6.63
C PHE A 50 7.53 12.91 -7.39
N GLY A 51 8.14 11.86 -6.81
CA GLY A 51 9.19 11.08 -7.47
C GLY A 51 8.68 10.35 -8.73
N SER A 52 7.48 9.79 -8.69
CA SER A 52 6.87 9.12 -9.85
C SER A 52 6.51 10.10 -10.96
N VAL A 53 5.95 11.26 -10.62
CA VAL A 53 5.65 12.32 -11.60
C VAL A 53 6.94 12.90 -12.19
N ALA A 54 7.95 13.16 -11.36
CA ALA A 54 9.24 13.66 -11.82
C ALA A 54 9.95 12.64 -12.73
N ASN A 55 9.92 11.35 -12.39
CA ASN A 55 10.50 10.30 -13.22
C ASN A 55 9.71 10.10 -14.52
N TYR A 56 8.38 10.23 -14.50
CA TYR A 56 7.55 10.18 -15.71
C TYR A 56 7.87 11.35 -16.64
N ILE A 57 8.04 12.57 -16.11
CA ILE A 57 8.45 13.74 -16.91
C ILE A 57 9.86 13.55 -17.47
N LYS A 58 10.80 13.02 -16.68
CA LYS A 58 12.18 12.74 -17.11
C LYS A 58 12.28 11.60 -18.13
N SER A 59 11.40 10.60 -18.04
CA SER A 59 11.36 9.45 -18.96
C SER A 59 10.53 9.73 -20.22
N SER A 60 9.66 10.73 -20.20
CA SER A 60 8.93 11.19 -21.37
C SER A 60 9.88 11.95 -22.32
N GLY A 61 9.77 11.72 -23.63
CA GLY A 61 10.63 12.41 -24.59
C GLY A 61 10.53 13.94 -24.49
N ASN A 62 11.57 14.65 -24.93
CA ASN A 62 11.72 16.12 -24.78
C ASN A 62 10.47 16.94 -25.13
N ILE A 63 9.68 16.50 -26.13
CA ILE A 63 8.44 17.17 -26.57
C ILE A 63 7.30 17.01 -25.55
N GLN A 64 7.14 15.83 -24.97
CA GLN A 64 6.09 15.56 -23.97
C GLN A 64 6.40 16.28 -22.66
N ALA A 65 7.66 16.28 -22.22
CA ALA A 65 8.10 17.03 -21.04
C ALA A 65 7.83 18.54 -21.20
N PHE A 66 8.03 19.09 -22.40
CA PHE A 66 7.74 20.49 -22.71
C PHE A 66 6.23 20.80 -22.63
N LEU A 67 5.38 19.95 -23.22
CA LEU A 67 3.92 20.11 -23.15
C LEU A 67 3.39 20.04 -21.73
N ILE A 68 3.85 19.07 -20.94
CA ILE A 68 3.48 18.91 -19.52
C ILE A 68 3.90 20.16 -18.72
N THR A 69 5.14 20.62 -18.92
CA THR A 69 5.66 21.81 -18.23
C THR A 69 4.91 23.09 -18.63
N ALA A 70 4.56 23.25 -19.91
CA ALA A 70 3.80 24.38 -20.42
C ALA A 70 2.36 24.40 -19.87
N ALA A 71 1.69 23.24 -19.84
CA ALA A 71 0.37 23.09 -19.25
C ALA A 71 0.39 23.43 -17.76
N LEU A 72 1.33 22.87 -16.99
CA LEU A 72 1.51 23.18 -15.57
C LEU A 72 1.74 24.67 -15.33
N LYS A 73 2.62 25.31 -16.12
CA LYS A 73 2.88 26.76 -16.05
C LYS A 73 1.64 27.59 -16.35
N PHE A 74 0.83 27.18 -17.32
CA PHE A 74 -0.44 27.83 -17.66
C PHE A 74 -1.45 27.73 -16.50
N PHE A 75 -1.60 26.56 -15.88
CA PHE A 75 -2.46 26.37 -14.72
C PHE A 75 -2.00 27.17 -13.49
N PHE A 76 -0.69 27.22 -13.22
CA PHE A 76 -0.13 28.00 -12.10
C PHE A 76 -0.28 29.51 -12.29
N ASN A 77 -0.03 30.01 -13.50
CA ASN A 77 -0.17 31.44 -13.81
C ASN A 77 -1.64 31.88 -13.83
N ARG A 78 -2.57 30.98 -14.14
CA ARG A 78 -4.02 31.26 -14.08
C ARG A 78 -4.56 31.38 -12.66
N LYS A 79 -3.88 30.78 -11.67
CA LYS A 79 -4.22 30.90 -10.23
C LYS A 79 -3.61 32.14 -9.56
N ARG A 80 -2.69 32.85 -10.23
CA ARG A 80 -2.04 34.09 -9.74
C ARG A 80 -2.66 35.39 -10.27
N LYS A 81 -3.61 35.31 -11.21
CA LYS A 81 -4.54 36.39 -11.56
C LYS A 81 -5.88 36.12 -10.89
#